data_AF-A0A7C0UHY2-F1
#
_entry.id   AF-A0A7C0UHY2-F1
#
_cell.length_a   1.000
_cell.length_b   1.000
_cell.length_c   1.000
_cell.angle_alpha   90.00
_cell.angle_beta   90.00
_cell.angle_gamma   90.00
#
_symmetry.space_group_name_H-M   'P 1'
#
loop_
_entity.id
_entity.type
_entity.pdbx_description
1 polymer ?
#
loop_
_entity_poly.entity_id
_entity_poly.type
_entity_poly.pdbx_seq_one_letter_code
_entity_poly.pdbx_strand_id
1 'polypeptide(L)'
;MKLWELNGSKFEEISPKIAILPVGSIERHGNHLPLGTDTIVPLSLAEEVANRRKEVIVLPPIWYGSCRGLRKFRGTFDIDVEVLYLYVKNVLEEAVRNGFKIILVLNGHGGNTSIIRLAAREVALKNDVHIVVIDWWRDIAEETRKELFKEPGHAGEDETSIVLCIA
;
A
#
# COMPACT_ATOMS: atom_id res chain seq x y z
N MET A 1 -5.83 7.75 12.14
CA MET A 1 -6.03 6.66 13.13
C MET A 1 -5.82 5.32 12.43
N LYS A 2 -5.45 4.26 13.15
CA LYS A 2 -5.29 2.90 12.58
C LYS A 2 -6.51 2.05 12.91
N LEU A 3 -7.07 1.36 11.92
CA LEU A 3 -8.29 0.59 12.11
C LEU A 3 -8.12 -0.49 13.21
N TRP A 4 -6.97 -1.15 13.25
CA TRP A 4 -6.68 -2.23 14.20
C TRP A 4 -6.42 -1.77 15.64
N GLU A 5 -6.41 -0.46 15.88
CA GLU A 5 -6.30 0.12 17.23
C GLU A 5 -7.66 0.61 17.75
N LEU A 6 -8.70 0.59 16.92
CA LEU A 6 -10.05 1.02 17.30
C LEU A 6 -10.85 -0.13 17.89
N ASN A 7 -11.67 0.18 18.90
CA ASN A 7 -12.78 -0.69 19.29
C ASN A 7 -14.03 -0.35 18.46
N GLY A 8 -15.04 -1.24 18.50
CA GLY A 8 -16.28 -1.09 17.73
C GLY A 8 -17.02 0.22 18.02
N SER A 9 -17.16 0.59 19.29
CA SER A 9 -17.83 1.84 19.68
C SER A 9 -17.15 3.08 19.10
N LYS A 10 -15.81 3.12 19.11
CA LYS A 10 -15.07 4.23 18.52
C LYS A 10 -15.21 4.28 17.01
N PHE A 11 -15.23 3.11 16.36
CA PHE A 11 -15.45 3.02 14.91
C PHE A 11 -16.83 3.56 14.50
N GLU A 12 -17.87 3.21 15.26
CA GLU A 12 -19.23 3.73 15.05
C GLU A 12 -19.31 5.25 15.27
N GLU A 13 -18.69 5.76 16.34
CA GLU A 13 -18.66 7.19 16.69
C GLU A 13 -18.03 8.05 15.57
N ILE A 14 -16.90 7.61 15.01
CA ILE A 14 -16.18 8.40 14.00
C ILE A 14 -16.77 8.26 12.59
N SER A 15 -17.54 7.19 12.32
CA SER A 15 -18.20 6.89 11.03
C SER A 15 -17.34 7.25 9.80
N PRO A 16 -16.15 6.63 9.65
CA PRO A 16 -15.10 7.18 8.81
C PRO A 16 -15.47 7.04 7.32
N LYS A 17 -15.08 8.05 6.53
CA LYS A 17 -15.36 8.10 5.08
C LYS A 17 -14.13 7.94 4.20
N ILE A 18 -12.94 8.18 4.75
CA ILE A 18 -11.67 8.16 4.01
C ILE A 18 -10.77 7.08 4.60
N ALA A 19 -10.29 6.19 3.74
CA ALA A 19 -9.35 5.13 4.10
C ALA A 19 -8.07 5.20 3.26
N ILE A 20 -6.97 4.75 3.85
CA ILE A 20 -5.75 4.37 3.13
C ILE A 20 -5.50 2.87 3.35
N LEU A 21 -5.35 2.11 2.28
CA LEU A 21 -4.93 0.71 2.28
C LEU A 21 -3.47 0.61 1.82
N PRO A 22 -2.51 0.38 2.72
CA PRO A 22 -1.15 0.07 2.33
C PRO A 22 -1.08 -1.34 1.73
N VAL A 23 -0.40 -1.48 0.59
CA VAL A 23 -0.16 -2.80 -0.04
C VAL A 23 1.31 -2.89 -0.42
N GLY A 24 1.98 -3.95 0.01
CA GLY A 24 3.40 -4.16 -0.25
C GLY A 24 3.70 -5.61 -0.63
N SER A 25 4.89 -6.06 -0.22
CA SER A 25 5.34 -7.43 -0.36
C SER A 25 6.48 -7.77 0.60
N ILE A 26 6.83 -9.06 0.64
CA ILE A 26 8.06 -9.56 1.26
C ILE A 26 8.99 -10.04 0.14
N GLU A 27 10.02 -9.25 -0.17
CA GLU A 27 10.99 -9.58 -1.23
C GLU A 27 12.41 -9.10 -0.95
N ARG A 28 13.35 -9.67 -1.69
CA ARG A 28 14.78 -9.40 -1.54
C ARG A 28 15.14 -7.99 -2.02
N HIS A 29 15.45 -7.07 -1.10
CA HIS A 29 15.94 -5.73 -1.40
C HIS A 29 17.46 -5.58 -1.20
N GLY A 30 18.24 -6.34 -1.97
CA GLY A 30 19.71 -6.32 -1.83
C GLY A 30 20.18 -6.91 -0.50
N ASN A 31 21.35 -6.47 -0.01
CA ASN A 31 21.93 -6.93 1.27
C ASN A 31 21.75 -5.92 2.40
N HIS A 32 21.24 -4.74 2.10
CA HIS A 32 21.23 -3.59 3.01
C HIS A 32 19.83 -3.19 3.49
N LEU A 33 18.77 -3.56 2.78
CA LEU A 33 17.39 -3.23 3.18
C LEU A 33 16.64 -4.43 3.77
N PRO A 34 15.64 -4.17 4.63
CA PRO A 34 14.71 -5.19 5.11
C PRO A 34 13.94 -5.87 3.98
N LEU A 35 13.49 -7.11 4.21
CA LEU A 35 12.65 -7.83 3.23
C LEU A 35 11.25 -7.22 3.09
N GLY A 36 10.81 -6.43 4.07
CA GLY A 36 9.48 -5.81 4.09
C GLY A 36 9.45 -4.36 3.64
N THR A 37 10.49 -3.87 2.95
CA THR A 37 10.58 -2.47 2.45
C THR A 37 9.29 -2.02 1.77
N ASP A 38 8.75 -2.84 0.89
CA ASP A 38 7.51 -2.57 0.14
C ASP A 38 6.27 -2.36 1.00
N THR A 39 6.25 -2.84 2.24
CA THR A 39 5.13 -2.60 3.16
C THR A 39 5.45 -1.52 4.18
N ILE A 40 6.69 -1.48 4.69
CA ILE A 40 7.13 -0.51 5.70
C ILE A 40 6.96 0.92 5.17
N VAL A 41 7.37 1.17 3.93
CA VAL A 41 7.31 2.50 3.31
C VAL A 41 5.87 3.01 3.15
N PRO A 42 4.96 2.33 2.41
CA PRO A 42 3.59 2.82 2.28
C PRO A 42 2.84 2.85 3.60
N LEU A 43 3.13 1.96 4.57
CA LEU A 43 2.52 2.05 5.90
C LEU A 43 2.95 3.34 6.62
N SER A 44 4.25 3.65 6.65
CA SER A 44 4.74 4.87 7.29
C SER A 44 4.14 6.13 6.65
N LEU A 45 4.07 6.18 5.32
CA LEU A 45 3.41 7.28 4.60
C LEU A 45 1.92 7.39 4.96
N ALA A 46 1.21 6.27 5.03
CA ALA A 46 -0.21 6.25 5.39
C ALA A 46 -0.45 6.73 6.84
N GLU A 47 0.41 6.30 7.77
CA GLU A 47 0.36 6.74 9.17
C GLU A 47 0.66 8.24 9.29
N GLU A 48 1.61 8.77 8.54
CA GLU A 48 1.93 10.20 8.53
C GLU A 48 0.75 11.04 8.00
N VAL A 49 0.09 10.60 6.92
CA VAL A 49 -1.13 11.24 6.44
C VAL A 49 -2.21 11.21 7.51
N ALA A 50 -2.44 10.07 8.15
CA ALA A 50 -3.47 9.90 9.16
C ALA A 50 -3.16 10.65 10.47
N ASN A 51 -1.88 10.95 10.74
CA ASN A 51 -1.47 11.82 11.83
C ASN A 51 -1.87 13.28 11.57
N ARG A 52 -1.72 13.73 10.32
CA ARG A 52 -2.07 15.10 9.86
C ARG A 52 -3.56 15.28 9.57
N ARG A 53 -4.27 14.20 9.21
CA ARG A 53 -5.68 14.21 8.79
C ARG A 53 -6.46 13.20 9.62
N LYS A 54 -7.10 13.68 10.69
CA LYS A 54 -7.77 12.82 11.69
C LYS A 54 -8.98 12.08 11.12
N GLU A 55 -9.56 12.56 10.03
CA GLU A 55 -10.64 11.91 9.29
C GLU A 55 -10.21 10.68 8.48
N VAL A 56 -8.89 10.43 8.36
CA VAL A 56 -8.32 9.32 7.61
C VAL A 56 -8.05 8.12 8.51
N ILE A 57 -8.54 6.95 8.08
CA ILE A 57 -8.25 5.66 8.69
C ILE A 57 -7.25 4.88 7.85
N VAL A 58 -6.18 4.40 8.49
CA VAL A 58 -5.27 3.43 7.88
C VAL A 58 -5.86 2.03 8.08
N LEU A 59 -6.13 1.33 6.97
CA LEU A 59 -6.53 -0.07 6.96
C LEU A 59 -5.32 -0.98 7.16
N PRO A 60 -5.50 -2.20 7.72
CA PRO A 60 -4.39 -3.13 7.92
C PRO A 60 -3.60 -3.32 6.62
N PRO A 61 -2.26 -3.24 6.67
CA PRO A 61 -1.43 -3.40 5.47
C PRO A 61 -1.53 -4.83 4.92
N ILE A 62 -1.53 -4.95 3.59
CA ILE A 62 -1.34 -6.23 2.90
C ILE A 62 0.17 -6.47 2.75
N TRP A 63 0.68 -7.42 3.53
CA TRP A 63 2.12 -7.71 3.66
C TRP A 63 2.71 -8.55 2.53
N TYR A 64 1.90 -9.34 1.84
CA TYR A 64 2.37 -10.27 0.80
C TYR A 64 1.81 -9.87 -0.56
N GLY A 65 2.69 -9.78 -1.56
CA GLY A 65 2.37 -9.39 -2.94
C GLY A 65 2.89 -10.39 -3.98
N SER A 66 2.77 -10.01 -5.24
CA SER A 66 3.22 -10.81 -6.39
C SER A 66 4.68 -10.47 -6.73
N CYS A 67 5.59 -11.40 -6.46
CA CYS A 67 7.05 -11.22 -6.54
C CYS A 67 7.71 -12.22 -7.49
N ARG A 68 6.99 -12.67 -8.52
CA ARG A 68 7.43 -13.74 -9.43
C ARG A 68 8.84 -13.55 -10.00
N GLY A 69 9.22 -12.31 -10.30
CA GLY A 69 10.56 -11.97 -10.79
C GLY A 69 11.70 -12.21 -9.78
N LEU A 70 11.40 -12.16 -8.49
CA LEU A 70 12.34 -12.29 -7.39
C LEU A 70 12.18 -13.59 -6.58
N ARG A 71 11.26 -14.48 -6.97
CA ARG A 71 11.00 -15.77 -6.32
C ARG A 71 12.24 -16.66 -6.15
N LYS A 72 13.23 -16.52 -7.03
CA LYS A 72 14.50 -17.26 -6.95
C LYS A 72 15.37 -16.88 -5.75
N PHE A 73 15.12 -15.72 -5.12
CA PHE A 73 15.89 -15.24 -3.98
C PHE A 73 15.25 -15.69 -2.66
N ARG A 74 16.05 -16.31 -1.79
CA ARG A 74 15.58 -16.77 -0.47
C ARG A 74 15.11 -15.59 0.37
N GLY A 75 13.98 -15.75 1.04
CA GLY A 75 13.32 -14.71 1.83
C GLY A 75 12.20 -14.00 1.07
N THR A 76 12.15 -14.11 -0.27
CA THR A 76 11.02 -13.61 -1.07
C THR A 76 9.82 -14.55 -1.00
N PHE A 77 8.64 -13.99 -0.75
CA PHE A 77 7.37 -14.70 -0.80
C PHE A 77 6.60 -14.22 -2.04
N ASP A 78 6.19 -15.16 -2.88
CA ASP A 78 5.48 -14.87 -4.12
C ASP A 78 4.04 -15.37 -4.00
N ILE A 79 3.08 -14.45 -4.09
CA ILE A 79 1.65 -14.75 -4.13
C ILE A 79 1.18 -14.71 -5.58
N ASP A 80 0.45 -15.73 -6.00
CA ASP A 80 -0.16 -15.77 -7.33
C ASP A 80 -1.05 -14.54 -7.55
N VAL A 81 -0.94 -13.95 -8.74
CA VAL A 81 -1.61 -12.68 -9.07
C VAL A 81 -3.13 -12.78 -8.94
N GLU A 82 -3.72 -13.93 -9.25
CA GLU A 82 -5.15 -14.18 -9.10
C GLU A 82 -5.58 -14.19 -7.63
N VAL A 83 -4.73 -14.71 -6.73
CA VAL A 83 -4.99 -14.72 -5.28
C VAL A 83 -4.89 -13.29 -4.74
N LEU A 84 -3.85 -12.56 -5.13
CA LEU A 84 -3.69 -11.15 -4.73
C LEU A 84 -4.85 -10.29 -5.23
N TYR A 85 -5.29 -10.48 -6.48
CA TYR A 85 -6.46 -9.82 -7.05
C TYR A 85 -7.71 -10.02 -6.19
N LEU A 86 -8.06 -11.28 -5.92
CA LEU A 86 -9.26 -11.63 -5.17
C LEU A 86 -9.19 -11.06 -3.75
N TYR A 87 -8.02 -11.13 -3.12
CA TYR A 87 -7.83 -10.62 -1.78
C TYR A 87 -7.99 -9.10 -1.71
N VAL A 88 -7.29 -8.34 -2.57
CA VAL A 88 -7.41 -6.88 -2.63
C VAL A 88 -8.85 -6.46 -2.95
N LYS A 89 -9.49 -7.13 -3.91
CA LYS A 89 -10.88 -6.88 -4.27
C LYS A 89 -11.81 -7.06 -3.07
N ASN A 90 -11.71 -8.16 -2.33
CA ASN A 90 -12.56 -8.40 -1.16
C ASN A 90 -12.30 -7.41 -0.03
N VAL A 91 -11.04 -7.03 0.22
CA VAL A 91 -10.71 -5.99 1.21
C VAL A 91 -11.36 -4.65 0.84
N LEU A 92 -11.32 -4.27 -0.44
CA LEU A 92 -11.94 -3.04 -0.92
C LEU A 92 -13.47 -3.10 -0.84
N GLU A 93 -14.10 -4.23 -1.20
CA GLU A 93 -15.54 -4.43 -1.05
C GLU A 93 -15.98 -4.31 0.42
N GLU A 94 -15.21 -4.90 1.34
CA GLU A 94 -15.49 -4.78 2.77
C GLU A 94 -15.27 -3.36 3.29
N ALA A 95 -14.25 -2.64 2.82
CA ALA A 95 -14.09 -1.22 3.16
C ALA A 95 -15.32 -0.41 2.72
N VAL A 96 -15.80 -0.62 1.50
CA VAL A 96 -17.01 0.04 1.00
C VAL A 96 -18.24 -0.33 1.85
N ARG A 97 -18.43 -1.62 2.16
CA ARG A 97 -19.54 -2.11 3.00
C ARG A 97 -19.53 -1.45 4.38
N ASN A 98 -18.34 -1.20 4.94
CA ASN A 98 -18.15 -0.53 6.23
C ASN A 98 -18.23 1.01 6.16
N GLY A 99 -18.61 1.58 5.01
CA GLY A 99 -18.98 2.99 4.89
C GLY A 99 -17.90 3.93 4.35
N PHE A 100 -16.72 3.40 3.99
CA PHE A 100 -15.69 4.19 3.33
C PHE A 100 -16.14 4.58 1.90
N LYS A 101 -15.96 5.86 1.55
CA LYS A 101 -16.37 6.45 0.26
C LYS A 101 -15.20 6.86 -0.61
N ILE A 102 -14.06 7.15 0.02
CA ILE A 102 -12.80 7.47 -0.64
C ILE A 102 -11.75 6.50 -0.08
N ILE A 103 -11.17 5.67 -0.94
CA ILE A 103 -10.14 4.70 -0.57
C ILE A 103 -8.89 4.98 -1.40
N LEU A 104 -7.80 5.31 -0.73
CA LEU A 104 -6.48 5.40 -1.34
C LEU A 104 -5.78 4.06 -1.15
N VAL A 105 -5.42 3.38 -2.23
CA VAL A 105 -4.53 2.22 -2.15
C VAL A 105 -3.11 2.71 -2.36
N LEU A 106 -2.30 2.67 -1.32
CA LEU A 106 -0.91 3.09 -1.35
C LEU A 106 -0.03 1.86 -1.55
N ASN A 107 0.40 1.66 -2.80
CA ASN A 107 1.16 0.51 -3.21
C ASN A 107 2.66 0.78 -3.10
N GLY A 108 3.39 -0.18 -2.53
CA GLY A 108 4.85 -0.16 -2.38
C GLY A 108 5.60 -1.09 -3.31
N HIS A 109 4.93 -1.92 -4.11
CA HIS A 109 5.59 -2.91 -4.96
C HIS A 109 5.11 -2.86 -6.42
N GLY A 110 6.05 -2.78 -7.37
CA GLY A 110 5.75 -2.73 -8.80
C GLY A 110 5.01 -3.97 -9.32
N GLY A 111 5.28 -5.15 -8.75
CA GLY A 111 4.61 -6.40 -9.14
C GLY A 111 3.10 -6.42 -8.84
N ASN A 112 2.63 -5.55 -7.96
CA ASN A 112 1.22 -5.47 -7.57
C ASN A 112 0.40 -4.46 -8.41
N THR A 113 1.05 -3.51 -9.09
CA THR A 113 0.39 -2.32 -9.66
C THR A 113 -0.80 -2.66 -10.56
N SER A 114 -0.60 -3.54 -11.54
CA SER A 114 -1.63 -3.85 -12.53
C SER A 114 -2.85 -4.51 -11.89
N ILE A 115 -2.61 -5.41 -10.94
CA ILE A 115 -3.67 -6.21 -10.33
C ILE A 115 -4.47 -5.43 -9.28
N ILE A 116 -3.80 -4.57 -8.51
CA ILE A 116 -4.46 -3.63 -7.60
C ILE A 116 -5.35 -2.66 -8.40
N ARG A 117 -4.86 -2.12 -9.52
CA ARG A 117 -5.63 -1.21 -10.38
C ARG A 117 -6.88 -1.90 -10.95
N LEU A 118 -6.78 -3.16 -11.34
CA LEU A 118 -7.93 -3.94 -11.80
C LEU A 118 -8.98 -4.11 -10.69
N ALA A 119 -8.56 -4.56 -9.50
CA ALA A 119 -9.46 -4.72 -8.36
C ALA A 119 -10.13 -3.40 -7.96
N ALA A 120 -9.36 -2.31 -7.86
CA ALA A 120 -9.85 -0.98 -7.52
C ALA A 120 -10.91 -0.49 -8.53
N ARG A 121 -10.66 -0.65 -9.84
CA ARG A 121 -11.60 -0.25 -10.89
C ARG A 121 -12.92 -0.98 -10.78
N GLU A 122 -12.90 -2.30 -10.59
CA GLU A 122 -14.13 -3.08 -10.50
C GLU A 122 -14.97 -2.71 -9.28
N VAL A 123 -14.34 -2.55 -8.12
CA VAL A 123 -15.05 -2.19 -6.89
C VAL A 123 -15.61 -0.77 -6.99
N ALA A 124 -14.86 0.18 -7.55
CA ALA A 124 -15.34 1.55 -7.75
C ALA A 124 -16.57 1.60 -8.68
N LEU A 125 -16.51 0.93 -9.83
CA LEU A 125 -17.63 0.88 -10.79
C LEU A 125 -18.88 0.23 -10.22
N LYS A 126 -18.74 -0.74 -9.32
CA LYS A 126 -19.86 -1.46 -8.70
C LYS A 126 -20.55 -0.65 -7.58
N ASN A 127 -19.86 0.26 -6.91
CA ASN A 127 -20.31 0.80 -5.63
C ASN A 127 -20.47 2.32 -5.52
N ASP A 128 -20.30 3.09 -6.61
CA ASP A 128 -20.35 4.56 -6.59
C ASP A 128 -19.45 5.17 -5.49
N VAL A 129 -18.18 4.77 -5.52
CA VAL A 129 -17.12 5.22 -4.60
C VAL A 129 -15.87 5.61 -5.37
N HIS A 130 -14.99 6.37 -4.72
CA HIS A 130 -13.68 6.72 -5.29
C HIS A 130 -12.60 5.80 -4.74
N ILE A 131 -11.93 5.07 -5.62
CA ILE A 131 -10.75 4.28 -5.27
C ILE A 131 -9.58 4.77 -6.14
N VAL A 132 -8.54 5.28 -5.50
CA VAL A 132 -7.34 5.80 -6.18
C VAL A 132 -6.16 4.92 -5.81
N VAL A 133 -5.45 4.42 -6.81
CA VAL A 133 -4.24 3.62 -6.61
C VAL A 133 -3.02 4.50 -6.85
N ILE A 134 -2.15 4.58 -5.84
CA ILE A 134 -0.94 5.40 -5.83
C ILE A 134 0.24 4.46 -5.65
N ASP A 135 1.13 4.41 -6.63
CA ASP A 135 2.44 3.79 -6.49
C ASP A 135 3.40 4.87 -5.97
N TRP A 136 3.80 4.82 -4.69
CA TRP A 136 4.45 5.96 -4.03
C TRP A 136 5.72 6.43 -4.77
N TRP A 137 6.51 5.50 -5.31
CA TRP A 137 7.76 5.79 -6.01
C TRP A 137 7.54 6.49 -7.36
N ARG A 138 6.37 6.31 -7.98
CA ARG A 138 6.06 6.89 -9.30
C ARG A 138 5.17 8.11 -9.17
N ASP A 139 4.16 8.05 -8.32
CA ASP A 139 3.08 9.02 -8.31
C ASP A 139 3.29 10.11 -7.24
N ILE A 140 4.13 9.86 -6.22
CA ILE A 140 4.51 10.84 -5.19
C ILE A 140 5.96 11.29 -5.36
N ALA A 141 6.89 10.36 -5.57
CA ALA A 141 8.32 10.64 -5.57
C ALA A 141 8.90 10.95 -6.97
N GLU A 142 8.08 11.14 -8.01
CA GLU A 142 8.57 11.25 -9.40
C GLU A 142 9.64 12.32 -9.59
N GLU A 143 9.35 13.54 -9.15
CA GLU A 143 10.22 14.71 -9.31
C GLU A 143 11.48 14.53 -8.48
N THR A 144 11.33 14.19 -7.20
CA THR A 144 12.44 13.92 -6.28
C THR A 144 13.38 12.84 -6.80
N ARG A 145 12.84 11.77 -7.42
CA ARG A 145 13.67 10.70 -7.99
C ARG A 145 14.49 11.17 -9.18
N LYS A 146 13.91 12.02 -10.03
CA LYS A 146 14.63 12.60 -11.19
C LYS A 146 15.69 13.61 -10.76
N GLU A 147 15.43 14.36 -9.69
CA GLU A 147 16.32 15.43 -9.24
C GLU A 147 17.47 14.93 -8.37
N LEU A 148 17.21 13.99 -7.45
CA LEU A 148 18.16 13.63 -6.40
C LEU A 148 18.90 12.32 -6.65
N PHE A 149 18.32 11.38 -7.39
CA PHE A 149 18.85 10.02 -7.50
C PHE A 149 19.37 9.72 -8.90
N LYS A 150 20.52 9.06 -8.96
CA LYS A 150 21.15 8.56 -10.19
C LYS A 150 20.64 7.17 -10.53
N GLU A 151 20.47 6.33 -9.50
CA GLU A 151 20.08 4.92 -9.63
C GLU A 151 18.86 4.62 -8.73
N PRO A 152 17.70 5.25 -8.99
CA PRO A 152 16.46 4.91 -8.29
C PRO A 152 15.87 3.59 -8.79
N GLY A 153 15.12 2.90 -7.95
CA GLY A 153 14.47 1.63 -8.31
C GLY A 153 14.56 0.61 -7.20
N HIS A 154 14.39 -0.66 -7.57
CA HIS A 154 14.41 -1.77 -6.62
C HIS A 154 15.75 -1.85 -5.87
N ALA A 155 15.69 -1.74 -4.55
CA ALA A 155 16.82 -1.59 -3.63
C ALA A 155 17.75 -0.39 -3.94
N GLY A 156 17.23 0.59 -4.69
CA GLY A 156 17.93 1.77 -5.16
C GLY A 156 18.02 2.88 -4.13
N GLU A 157 18.52 4.04 -4.56
CA GLU A 157 18.78 5.18 -3.69
C GLU A 157 17.49 5.73 -3.03
N ASP A 158 16.36 5.68 -3.73
CA ASP A 158 15.06 6.15 -3.28
C ASP A 158 14.48 5.30 -2.15
N GLU A 159 14.39 3.99 -2.35
CA GLU A 159 13.94 3.04 -1.32
C GLU A 159 14.89 3.05 -0.12
N THR A 160 16.20 3.10 -0.37
CA THR A 160 17.19 3.17 0.70
C THR A 160 17.07 4.46 1.51
N SER A 161 16.90 5.60 0.84
CA SER A 161 16.79 6.90 1.51
C SER A 161 15.57 6.99 2.40
N ILE A 162 14.41 6.51 1.92
CA ILE A 162 13.19 6.56 2.73
C ILE A 162 13.25 5.58 3.89
N VAL A 163 13.80 4.38 3.70
CA VAL A 163 13.98 3.40 4.79
C VAL A 163 14.91 3.96 5.87
N LEU A 164 16.03 4.60 5.52
CA LEU A 164 16.92 5.25 6.49
C LEU A 164 16.25 6.38 7.29
N CYS A 165 15.20 6.99 6.76
CA CYS A 165 14.45 8.04 7.44
C CYS A 165 13.46 7.47 8.48
N ILE A 166 12.91 6.27 8.22
CA ILE A 166 11.76 5.74 8.96
C ILE A 166 12.07 4.47 9.78
N ALA A 167 13.23 3.85 9.62
CA ALA A 167 13.61 2.57 10.22
C ALA A 167 14.98 2.58 10.90
#